data_AF-A0A821JRY6-F1
#
_entry.id   AF-A0A821JRY6-F1
#
_cell.length_a   1.000
_cell.length_b   1.000
_cell.length_c   1.000
_cell.angle_alpha   90.00
_cell.angle_beta   90.00
_cell.angle_gamma   90.00
#
_symmetry.space_group_name_H-M   'P 1'
#
loop_
_entity.id
_entity.type
_entity.pdbx_description
1 polymer ?
#
loop_
_entity_poly.entity_id
_entity_poly.type
_entity_poly.pdbx_seq_one_letter_code
_entity_poly.pdbx_strand_id
1 'polypeptide(L)'
;TVTHSLANSNDDTVLKALIDIAENAAKFLRPAIDEVFNLCLQTMQQKDEFEESRRHLALEVLVTLSETASAMVRKVAKKYMNRLVPQLLEMMVDLDDDPEWSIKDTIEDEEDDSNAVVGESSLDRLACALGGKTMLTYILTTVQTMLQNPDWRYRHAGLMAISATGEGCHKEM
;
A
#
# COMPACT_ATOMS: atom_id res chain seq x y z
N THR A 1 15.48 15.56 13.25
CA THR A 1 15.58 14.84 11.96
C THR A 1 14.18 14.44 11.53
N VAL A 2 13.89 14.27 10.24
CA VAL A 2 12.55 13.88 9.73
C VAL A 2 11.99 12.65 10.47
N THR A 3 12.86 11.70 10.81
CA THR A 3 12.55 10.52 11.64
C THR A 3 12.03 10.86 13.05
N HIS A 4 12.53 11.93 13.67
CA HIS A 4 12.13 12.36 15.01
C HIS A 4 10.79 13.11 15.00
N SER A 5 10.47 13.83 13.92
CA SER A 5 9.19 14.54 13.78
C SER A 5 8.05 13.57 13.48
N LEU A 6 8.27 12.57 12.64
CA LEU A 6 7.26 11.54 12.33
C LEU A 6 6.91 10.63 13.51
N ALA A 7 7.81 10.51 14.50
CA ALA A 7 7.59 9.71 15.70
C ALA A 7 6.94 10.48 16.86
N ASN A 8 6.93 11.82 16.86
CA ASN A 8 6.61 12.61 18.07
C ASN A 8 5.47 13.63 17.93
N SER A 9 4.80 13.74 16.79
CA SER A 9 3.64 14.61 16.64
C SER A 9 2.47 13.88 15.99
N ASN A 10 1.27 14.05 16.53
CA ASN A 10 -0.03 13.73 15.88
C ASN A 10 -0.30 14.63 14.66
N ASP A 11 0.76 15.10 13.99
CA ASP A 11 0.68 16.06 12.89
C ASP A 11 1.10 15.39 11.58
N ASP A 12 0.14 15.26 10.69
CA ASP A 12 0.28 14.68 9.35
C ASP A 12 1.04 15.58 8.38
N THR A 13 1.32 16.84 8.77
CA THR A 13 2.04 17.83 7.96
C THR A 13 3.36 17.28 7.43
N VAL A 14 4.07 16.46 8.22
CA VAL A 14 5.36 15.89 7.79
C VAL A 14 5.18 14.83 6.71
N LEU A 15 4.14 13.99 6.80
CA LEU A 15 3.85 13.01 5.74
C LEU A 15 3.39 13.71 4.47
N LYS A 16 2.52 14.71 4.58
CA LYS A 16 2.06 15.51 3.43
C LYS A 16 3.24 16.22 2.74
N ALA A 17 4.13 16.84 3.50
CA ALA A 17 5.35 17.44 2.93
C ALA A 17 6.30 16.40 2.31
N LEU A 18 6.35 15.17 2.83
CA LEU A 18 7.11 14.09 2.19
C LEU A 18 6.49 13.64 0.88
N ILE A 19 5.16 13.59 0.77
CA ILE A 19 4.45 13.34 -0.50
C ILE A 19 4.81 14.45 -1.49
N ASP A 20 4.68 15.73 -1.11
CA ASP A 20 5.04 16.86 -1.97
C ASP A 20 6.50 16.77 -2.49
N ILE A 21 7.44 16.39 -1.62
CA ILE A 21 8.84 16.18 -2.01
C ILE A 21 8.99 14.96 -2.91
N ALA A 22 8.28 13.87 -2.63
CA ALA A 22 8.30 12.65 -3.46
C ALA A 22 7.75 12.92 -4.86
N GLU A 23 6.74 13.76 -5.00
CA GLU A 23 6.18 14.17 -6.31
C GLU A 23 7.15 15.06 -7.08
N ASN A 24 7.65 16.12 -6.44
CA ASN A 24 8.32 17.22 -7.15
C ASN A 24 9.84 17.09 -7.17
N ALA A 25 10.43 16.37 -6.20
CA ALA A 25 11.86 16.35 -5.96
C ALA A 25 12.38 15.01 -5.42
N ALA A 26 11.80 13.87 -5.83
CA ALA A 26 12.12 12.53 -5.29
C ALA A 26 13.61 12.20 -5.12
N LYS A 27 14.46 12.66 -6.06
CA LYS A 27 15.93 12.45 -6.01
C LYS A 27 16.59 13.07 -4.78
N PHE A 28 15.99 14.09 -4.16
CA PHE A 28 16.43 14.68 -2.91
C PHE A 28 16.42 13.66 -1.76
N LEU A 29 15.45 12.73 -1.77
CA LEU A 29 15.31 11.68 -0.77
C LEU A 29 16.26 10.50 -1.00
N ARG A 30 17.02 10.46 -2.10
CA ARG A 30 17.93 9.35 -2.43
C ARG A 30 18.90 8.95 -1.32
N PRO A 31 19.54 9.88 -0.59
CA PRO A 31 20.46 9.52 0.49
C PRO A 31 19.75 8.87 1.70
N ALA A 32 18.46 9.12 1.87
CA ALA A 32 17.66 8.69 3.02
C ALA A 32 16.51 7.74 2.63
N ILE A 33 16.54 7.17 1.41
CA ILE A 33 15.41 6.38 0.90
C ILE A 33 15.14 5.15 1.76
N ASP A 34 16.19 4.52 2.30
CA ASP A 34 16.05 3.33 3.14
C ASP A 34 15.34 3.70 4.45
N GLU A 35 15.76 4.79 5.09
CA GLU A 35 15.15 5.30 6.31
C GLU A 35 13.70 5.76 6.11
N VAL A 36 13.42 6.47 5.00
CA VAL A 36 12.06 6.92 4.66
C VAL A 36 11.14 5.72 4.43
N PHE A 37 11.59 4.71 3.66
CA PHE A 37 10.82 3.49 3.43
C PHE A 37 10.53 2.74 4.73
N ASN A 38 11.56 2.52 5.56
CA ASN A 38 11.39 1.81 6.81
C ASN A 38 10.44 2.54 7.76
N LEU A 39 10.55 3.87 7.82
CA LEU A 39 9.70 4.70 8.68
C LEU A 39 8.24 4.67 8.24
N CYS A 40 7.96 4.86 6.95
CA CYS A 40 6.58 4.82 6.46
C CYS A 40 5.95 3.44 6.69
N LEU A 41 6.71 2.37 6.44
CA LEU A 41 6.25 1.01 6.70
C LEU A 41 6.02 0.75 8.20
N GLN A 42 6.87 1.28 9.09
CA GLN A 42 6.63 1.21 10.54
C GLN A 42 5.37 1.98 10.93
N THR A 43 5.16 3.18 10.41
CA THR A 43 3.94 3.97 10.65
C THR A 43 2.69 3.20 10.25
N MET A 44 2.70 2.55 9.08
CA MET A 44 1.57 1.73 8.64
C MET A 44 1.27 0.57 9.62
N GLN A 45 2.27 0.05 10.31
CA GLN A 45 2.13 -1.12 11.22
C GLN A 45 1.58 -0.76 12.61
N GLN A 46 1.63 0.52 13.01
CA GLN A 46 1.16 0.96 14.33
C GLN A 46 -0.35 1.22 14.33
N LYS A 47 -1.16 0.16 14.21
CA LYS A 47 -2.63 0.24 14.19
C LYS A 47 -3.22 0.79 15.50
N ASP A 48 -2.56 0.54 16.63
CA ASP A 48 -3.01 0.98 17.96
C ASP A 48 -2.60 2.42 18.30
N GLU A 49 -1.55 2.96 17.66
CA GLU A 49 -1.01 4.29 17.95
C GLU A 49 -1.46 5.35 16.92
N PHE A 50 -1.69 4.95 15.66
CA PHE A 50 -2.00 5.87 14.58
C PHE A 50 -3.35 5.58 13.92
N GLU A 51 -4.10 6.65 13.71
CA GLU A 51 -5.34 6.64 12.92
C GLU A 51 -5.09 6.19 11.48
N GLU A 52 -6.15 5.70 10.85
CA GLU A 52 -6.11 5.15 9.51
C GLU A 52 -5.61 6.13 8.45
N SER A 53 -6.13 7.36 8.47
CA SER A 53 -5.74 8.46 7.59
C SER A 53 -4.22 8.68 7.57
N ARG A 54 -3.57 8.60 8.73
CA ARG A 54 -2.11 8.73 8.86
C ARG A 54 -1.37 7.53 8.25
N ARG A 55 -1.89 6.32 8.43
CA ARG A 55 -1.33 5.11 7.82
C ARG A 55 -1.46 5.16 6.30
N HIS A 56 -2.59 5.66 5.78
CA HIS A 56 -2.79 5.90 4.35
C HIS A 56 -1.81 6.93 3.80
N LEU A 57 -1.56 8.04 4.50
CA LEU A 57 -0.53 9.01 4.10
C LEU A 57 0.88 8.40 4.07
N ALA A 58 1.22 7.54 5.02
CA ALA A 58 2.50 6.83 5.02
C ALA A 58 2.62 5.87 3.83
N LEU A 59 1.53 5.17 3.50
CA LEU A 59 1.48 4.34 2.30
C LEU A 59 1.62 5.19 1.03
N GLU A 60 0.93 6.32 0.94
CA GLU A 60 0.99 7.22 -0.22
C GLU A 60 2.43 7.66 -0.48
N VAL A 61 3.22 8.04 0.54
CA VAL A 61 4.66 8.34 0.37
C VAL A 61 5.41 7.21 -0.35
N LEU A 62 5.14 5.95 0.00
CA LEU A 62 5.79 4.79 -0.62
C LEU A 62 5.35 4.60 -2.08
N VAL A 63 4.05 4.80 -2.36
CA VAL A 63 3.48 4.69 -3.70
C VAL A 63 4.02 5.81 -4.59
N THR A 64 3.92 7.06 -4.16
CA THR A 64 4.44 8.23 -4.88
C THR A 64 5.92 8.08 -5.22
N LEU A 65 6.76 7.66 -4.26
CA LEU A 65 8.19 7.41 -4.51
C LEU A 65 8.42 6.31 -5.55
N SER A 66 7.57 5.29 -5.55
CA SER A 66 7.65 4.19 -6.51
C SER A 66 7.31 4.68 -7.92
N GLU A 67 6.33 5.56 -8.06
CA GLU A 67 5.94 6.16 -9.35
C GLU A 67 6.98 7.14 -9.87
N THR A 68 7.41 8.11 -9.05
CA THR A 68 8.29 9.20 -9.48
C THR A 68 9.77 8.82 -9.53
N ALA A 69 10.17 7.80 -8.76
CA ALA A 69 11.56 7.36 -8.65
C ALA A 69 11.72 5.83 -8.59
N SER A 70 10.97 5.09 -9.41
CA SER A 70 10.97 3.62 -9.45
C SER A 70 12.37 2.97 -9.46
N ALA A 71 13.32 3.51 -10.22
CA ALA A 71 14.69 2.99 -10.28
C ALA A 71 15.47 3.13 -8.94
N MET A 72 15.10 4.13 -8.13
CA MET A 72 15.63 4.33 -6.78
C MET A 72 14.99 3.34 -5.82
N VAL A 73 13.66 3.21 -5.86
CA VAL A 73 12.90 2.28 -5.01
C VAL A 73 13.29 0.83 -5.25
N ARG A 74 13.46 0.39 -6.51
CA ARG A 74 13.88 -1.00 -6.83
C ARG A 74 15.19 -1.42 -6.14
N LYS A 75 16.07 -0.48 -5.79
CA LYS A 75 17.34 -0.78 -5.09
C LYS A 75 17.13 -1.20 -3.64
N VAL A 76 16.05 -0.75 -3.01
CA VAL A 76 15.71 -1.06 -1.61
C VAL A 76 14.51 -1.99 -1.48
N ALA A 77 13.69 -2.12 -2.53
CA ALA A 77 12.43 -2.87 -2.55
C ALA A 77 12.56 -4.29 -1.95
N LYS A 78 13.63 -5.04 -2.27
CA LYS A 78 13.83 -6.40 -1.75
C LYS A 78 13.81 -6.50 -0.22
N LYS A 79 14.20 -5.44 0.50
CA LYS A 79 14.15 -5.40 1.97
C LYS A 79 12.74 -5.25 2.51
N TYR A 80 11.84 -4.63 1.76
CA TYR A 80 10.54 -4.15 2.24
C TYR A 80 9.35 -4.92 1.68
N MET A 81 9.43 -5.51 0.47
CA MET A 81 8.25 -6.13 -0.16
C MET A 81 7.65 -7.30 0.61
N ASN A 82 8.47 -8.06 1.36
CA ASN A 82 7.99 -9.12 2.26
C ASN A 82 7.08 -8.60 3.39
N ARG A 83 7.13 -7.31 3.71
CA ARG A 83 6.32 -6.66 4.75
C ARG A 83 5.22 -5.80 4.14
N LEU A 84 5.55 -5.03 3.09
CA LEU A 84 4.61 -4.12 2.44
C LEU A 84 3.47 -4.87 1.75
N VAL A 85 3.76 -5.93 0.99
CA VAL A 85 2.74 -6.64 0.23
C VAL A 85 1.69 -7.30 1.14
N PRO A 86 2.07 -8.08 2.18
CA PRO A 86 1.08 -8.63 3.10
C PRO A 86 0.22 -7.55 3.78
N GLN A 87 0.81 -6.40 4.08
CA GLN A 87 0.09 -5.30 4.73
C GLN A 87 -0.94 -4.64 3.82
N LEU A 88 -0.62 -4.45 2.54
CA LEU A 88 -1.59 -3.99 1.53
C LEU A 88 -2.75 -4.98 1.38
N LEU A 89 -2.41 -6.27 1.30
CA LEU A 89 -3.41 -7.32 1.15
C LEU A 89 -4.28 -7.46 2.42
N GLU A 90 -3.73 -7.19 3.60
CA GLU A 90 -4.50 -7.12 4.85
C GLU A 90 -5.47 -5.93 4.88
N MET A 91 -5.08 -4.77 4.34
CA MET A 91 -6.00 -3.63 4.18
C MET A 91 -7.20 -3.99 3.30
N MET A 92 -6.99 -4.76 2.23
CA MET A 92 -8.05 -5.24 1.33
C MET A 92 -9.03 -6.23 1.98
N VAL A 93 -8.72 -6.77 3.16
CA VAL A 93 -9.61 -7.66 3.93
C VAL A 93 -10.60 -6.87 4.79
N ASP A 94 -10.37 -5.57 4.97
CA ASP A 94 -11.16 -4.67 5.80
C ASP A 94 -12.48 -4.30 5.12
N LEU A 95 -13.39 -5.28 5.08
CA LEU A 95 -14.68 -5.24 4.40
C LEU A 95 -15.79 -5.59 5.38
N ASP A 96 -16.85 -4.79 5.35
CA ASP A 96 -18.06 -5.07 6.12
C ASP A 96 -18.87 -6.21 5.49
N ASP A 97 -19.52 -7.00 6.35
CA ASP A 97 -20.47 -8.03 5.91
C ASP A 97 -21.87 -7.40 5.87
N ASP A 98 -22.13 -6.66 4.80
CA ASP A 98 -23.41 -6.01 4.55
C ASP A 98 -24.44 -7.02 4.00
N PRO A 99 -25.48 -7.40 4.77
CA PRO A 99 -26.49 -8.36 4.32
C PRO A 99 -27.31 -7.85 3.13
N GLU A 100 -27.36 -6.53 2.94
CA GLU A 100 -28.10 -5.87 1.86
C GLU A 100 -27.23 -5.62 0.63
N TRP A 101 -25.93 -5.97 0.65
CA TRP A 101 -25.00 -5.77 -0.46
C TRP A 101 -25.54 -6.29 -1.79
N SER A 102 -26.22 -7.45 -1.79
CA SER A 102 -26.78 -8.06 -2.99
C SER A 102 -28.06 -7.40 -3.56
N ILE A 103 -28.68 -6.49 -2.81
CA ILE A 103 -29.94 -5.82 -3.16
C ILE A 103 -29.82 -4.29 -3.19
N LYS A 104 -28.66 -3.73 -2.85
CA LYS A 104 -28.36 -2.30 -3.02
C LYS A 104 -28.28 -1.97 -4.52
N ASP A 105 -29.10 -1.00 -4.96
CA ASP A 105 -29.17 -0.55 -6.36
C ASP A 105 -28.19 0.61 -6.67
N THR A 106 -27.55 1.18 -5.64
CA THR A 106 -26.59 2.29 -5.76
C THR A 106 -25.31 1.96 -5.02
N ILE A 107 -24.17 2.21 -5.66
CA ILE A 107 -22.86 2.24 -4.99
C ILE A 107 -22.85 3.51 -4.15
N GLU A 108 -22.66 3.40 -2.84
CA GLU A 108 -22.56 4.56 -1.96
C GLU A 108 -21.18 5.21 -2.14
N ASP A 109 -21.14 6.52 -2.45
CA ASP A 109 -19.90 7.28 -2.70
C ASP A 109 -18.96 7.34 -1.46
N GLU A 110 -19.37 6.82 -0.31
CA GLU A 110 -18.60 6.82 0.95
C GLU A 110 -17.49 5.75 0.98
N GLU A 111 -17.38 4.88 -0.03
CA GLU A 111 -16.41 3.77 -0.07
C GLU A 111 -15.04 4.13 -0.66
N ASP A 112 -14.88 5.30 -1.31
CA ASP A 112 -13.67 5.67 -2.07
C ASP A 112 -12.41 5.82 -1.20
N ASP A 113 -12.57 6.21 0.07
CA ASP A 113 -11.48 6.36 1.05
C ASP A 113 -11.37 5.15 2.01
N SER A 114 -12.14 4.08 1.77
CA SER A 114 -12.09 2.89 2.63
C SER A 114 -10.72 2.22 2.60
N ASN A 115 -10.33 1.62 3.71
CA ASN A 115 -9.05 0.94 3.84
C ASN A 115 -8.83 -0.12 2.74
N ALA A 116 -9.88 -0.83 2.35
CA ALA A 116 -9.83 -1.83 1.29
C ALA A 116 -9.55 -1.21 -0.09
N VAL A 117 -10.25 -0.13 -0.45
CA VAL A 117 -10.07 0.58 -1.72
C VAL A 117 -8.68 1.22 -1.80
N VAL A 118 -8.21 1.85 -0.71
CA VAL A 118 -6.86 2.42 -0.63
C VAL A 118 -5.80 1.33 -0.78
N GLY A 119 -5.99 0.17 -0.15
CA GLY A 119 -5.10 -0.98 -0.26
C GLY A 119 -5.02 -1.52 -1.70
N GLU A 120 -6.16 -1.68 -2.37
CA GLU A 120 -6.26 -2.15 -3.75
C GLU A 120 -5.59 -1.19 -4.74
N SER A 121 -5.99 0.09 -4.69
CA SER A 121 -5.46 1.14 -5.57
C SER A 121 -3.94 1.31 -5.41
N SER A 122 -3.45 1.28 -4.16
CA SER A 122 -2.02 1.35 -3.88
C SER A 122 -1.26 0.14 -4.41
N LEU A 123 -1.85 -1.06 -4.35
CA LEU A 123 -1.24 -2.28 -4.87
C LEU A 123 -1.09 -2.24 -6.39
N ASP A 124 -2.11 -1.79 -7.12
CA ASP A 124 -2.05 -1.58 -8.58
C ASP A 124 -0.96 -0.57 -8.94
N ARG A 125 -1.00 0.62 -8.34
CA ARG A 125 0.00 1.68 -8.58
C ARG A 125 1.43 1.21 -8.33
N LEU A 126 1.66 0.45 -7.26
CA LEU A 126 2.97 -0.17 -6.98
C LEU A 126 3.36 -1.23 -8.01
N ALA A 127 2.43 -2.08 -8.43
CA ALA A 127 2.67 -3.08 -9.46
C ALA A 127 3.04 -2.43 -10.79
N CYS A 128 2.29 -1.41 -11.21
CA CYS A 128 2.54 -0.62 -12.42
C CYS A 128 3.90 0.10 -12.37
N ALA A 129 4.22 0.72 -11.23
CA ALA A 129 5.46 1.47 -11.07
C ALA A 129 6.73 0.59 -10.98
N LEU A 130 6.67 -0.52 -10.22
CA LEU A 130 7.84 -1.34 -9.91
C LEU A 130 7.97 -2.57 -10.83
N GLY A 131 6.86 -3.05 -11.38
CA GLY A 131 6.76 -4.16 -12.32
C GLY A 131 6.79 -5.56 -11.66
N GLY A 132 6.28 -6.54 -12.39
CA GLY A 132 6.15 -7.95 -11.94
C GLY A 132 7.44 -8.58 -11.39
N LYS A 133 8.60 -8.29 -11.96
CA LYS A 133 9.89 -8.83 -11.45
C LYS A 133 10.20 -8.42 -10.00
N THR A 134 9.66 -7.30 -9.56
CA THR A 134 9.87 -6.78 -8.20
C THR A 134 8.77 -7.25 -7.25
N MET A 135 7.53 -7.32 -7.75
CA MET A 135 6.33 -7.43 -6.91
C MET A 135 5.71 -8.84 -6.92
N LEU A 136 5.63 -9.49 -8.09
CA LEU A 136 4.72 -10.60 -8.35
C LEU A 136 4.94 -11.79 -7.41
N THR A 137 6.20 -12.15 -7.14
CA THR A 137 6.52 -13.27 -6.24
C THR A 137 5.95 -13.06 -4.83
N TYR A 138 6.04 -11.85 -4.29
CA TYR A 138 5.53 -11.52 -2.96
C TYR A 138 4.00 -11.52 -2.92
N ILE A 139 3.38 -11.03 -3.99
CA ILE A 139 1.92 -11.02 -4.16
C ILE A 139 1.41 -12.46 -4.20
N LEU A 140 1.91 -13.28 -5.12
CA LEU A 140 1.41 -14.65 -5.29
C LEU A 140 1.63 -15.51 -4.05
N THR A 141 2.75 -15.35 -3.35
CA THR A 141 3.01 -16.08 -2.10
C THR A 141 1.96 -15.76 -1.04
N THR A 142 1.55 -14.50 -0.93
CA THR A 142 0.53 -14.07 0.03
C THR A 142 -0.87 -14.47 -0.44
N VAL A 143 -1.20 -14.26 -1.71
CA VAL A 143 -2.50 -14.61 -2.28
C VAL A 143 -2.80 -16.11 -2.15
N GLN A 144 -1.80 -16.98 -2.33
CA GLN A 144 -1.97 -18.43 -2.17
C GLN A 144 -2.53 -18.82 -0.79
N THR A 145 -2.10 -18.15 0.28
CA THR A 145 -2.61 -18.42 1.63
C THR A 145 -3.99 -17.81 1.84
N MET A 146 -4.24 -16.62 1.27
CA MET A 146 -5.53 -15.93 1.36
C MET A 146 -6.66 -16.71 0.68
N LEU A 147 -6.41 -17.29 -0.49
CA LEU A 147 -7.41 -18.08 -1.23
C LEU A 147 -7.85 -19.35 -0.50
N GLN A 148 -7.04 -19.86 0.42
CA GLN A 148 -7.34 -21.04 1.24
C GLN A 148 -7.99 -20.68 2.59
N ASN A 149 -8.15 -19.40 2.89
CA ASN A 149 -8.68 -18.94 4.18
C ASN A 149 -10.20 -19.22 4.28
N PRO A 150 -10.69 -19.72 5.42
CA PRO A 150 -12.13 -19.93 5.65
C PRO A 150 -12.95 -18.62 5.62
N ASP A 151 -12.37 -17.49 5.99
CA ASP A 151 -13.02 -16.19 5.88
C ASP A 151 -13.08 -15.74 4.41
N TRP A 152 -14.27 -15.34 3.97
CA TRP A 152 -14.52 -14.95 2.57
C TRP A 152 -13.80 -13.66 2.20
N ARG A 153 -13.59 -12.75 3.15
CA ARG A 153 -12.93 -11.46 2.92
C ARG A 153 -11.49 -11.65 2.44
N TYR A 154 -10.78 -12.63 2.99
CA TYR A 154 -9.45 -13.01 2.53
C TYR A 154 -9.46 -13.57 1.11
N ARG A 155 -10.44 -14.42 0.77
CA ARG A 155 -10.54 -14.97 -0.59
C ARG A 155 -10.88 -13.86 -1.59
N HIS A 156 -11.79 -12.96 -1.23
CA HIS A 156 -12.13 -11.76 -2.01
C HIS A 156 -10.89 -10.89 -2.26
N ALA A 157 -10.21 -10.47 -1.19
CA ALA A 157 -8.99 -9.67 -1.27
C ALA A 157 -7.88 -10.33 -2.11
N GLY A 158 -7.73 -11.66 -2.01
CA GLY A 158 -6.80 -12.42 -2.84
C GLY A 158 -7.11 -12.36 -4.33
N LEU A 159 -8.40 -12.45 -4.71
CA LEU A 159 -8.84 -12.30 -6.10
C LEU A 159 -8.70 -10.86 -6.60
N MET A 160 -9.07 -9.88 -5.77
CA MET A 160 -8.91 -8.46 -6.09
C MET A 160 -7.42 -8.10 -6.28
N ALA A 161 -6.52 -8.66 -5.47
CA ALA A 161 -5.09 -8.45 -5.63
C ALA A 161 -4.55 -8.99 -6.96
N ILE A 162 -5.06 -10.13 -7.45
CA ILE A 162 -4.72 -10.65 -8.78
C ILE A 162 -5.25 -9.68 -9.87
N SER A 163 -6.48 -9.19 -9.72
CA SER A 163 -7.08 -8.22 -10.65
C SER A 163 -6.25 -6.93 -10.74
N ALA A 164 -6.01 -6.30 -9.59
CA ALA A 164 -5.26 -5.04 -9.48
C ALA A 164 -3.83 -5.15 -10.02
N THR A 165 -3.16 -6.29 -9.84
CA THR A 165 -1.76 -6.43 -10.24
C THR A 165 -1.58 -6.88 -11.69
N GLY A 166 -2.68 -7.22 -12.38
CA GLY A 166 -2.69 -7.72 -13.75
C GLY A 166 -1.97 -6.79 -14.73
N GLU A 167 -2.26 -5.49 -14.68
CA GLU A 167 -1.64 -4.50 -15.58
C GLU A 167 -0.13 -4.37 -15.31
N GLY A 168 0.26 -4.13 -14.06
CA GLY A 168 1.67 -3.93 -13.69
C GLY A 168 2.55 -5.18 -13.80
N CYS A 169 1.94 -6.37 -13.71
CA CYS A 169 2.66 -7.65 -13.70
C CYS A 169 2.49 -8.50 -14.97
N HIS A 170 1.72 -8.07 -15.97
CA HIS A 170 1.36 -8.86 -17.16
C HIS A 170 2.51 -9.58 -17.90
N LYS A 171 3.74 -9.07 -17.80
CA LYS A 171 4.91 -9.70 -18.47
C LYS A 171 5.41 -10.96 -17.78
N GLU A 172 5.13 -11.11 -16.49
CA GLU A 172 5.64 -12.18 -15.64
C GLU A 172 4.52 -13.11 -15.13
N MET A 173 3.26 -12.79 -15.44
CA MET A 173 2.08 -13.64 -15.21
C MET A 173 1.88 -14.62 -16.37
#